data_AF-A0A803PS33-F1
#
_entry.id   AF-A0A803PS33-F1
#
_cell.length_a   1.000
_cell.length_b   1.000
_cell.length_c   1.000
_cell.angle_alpha   90.00
_cell.angle_beta   90.00
_cell.angle_gamma   90.00
#
_symmetry.space_group_name_H-M   'P 1'
#
loop_
_entity.id
_entity.type
_entity.pdbx_description
1 polymer ?
#
loop_
_entity_poly.entity_id
_entity_poly.type
_entity_poly.pdbx_seq_one_letter_code
_entity_poly.pdbx_strand_id
1 'polypeptide(L)'
;MEVAGAVDSYLVGEDIGKVCDMEEPLEIPIMNDLTMVLGSISQSKATGVVVDFTEPTQVYDNVKQAIAFGMNSVVYVPRIKSDTISALSAFCEKASMGCLVAPTLSIGSILLQQAAISASFHYKNVEIVESRDTAMDFPSADATQIANNLSNLGQIYNREDISTEVLVIWISRTMIYFL
;
A
#
# COMPACT_ATOMS: atom_id res chain seq x y z
N MET A 1 -0.05 11.20 17.25
CA MET A 1 -0.54 11.51 15.90
C MET A 1 -2.01 11.84 16.02
N GLU A 2 -2.44 12.87 15.33
CA GLU A 2 -3.84 13.29 15.27
C GLU A 2 -4.22 13.51 13.80
N VAL A 3 -5.52 13.42 13.50
CA VAL A 3 -6.03 13.80 12.18
C VAL A 3 -6.12 15.31 12.16
N ALA A 4 -5.44 15.96 11.20
CA ALA A 4 -5.42 17.42 11.08
C ALA A 4 -6.30 17.94 9.93
N GLY A 5 -6.80 17.05 9.08
CA GLY A 5 -7.64 17.39 7.94
C GLY A 5 -8.14 16.14 7.22
N ALA A 6 -9.25 16.28 6.51
CA ALA A 6 -9.84 15.23 5.67
C ALA A 6 -10.20 15.81 4.31
N VAL A 7 -9.86 15.09 3.24
CA VAL A 7 -10.12 15.52 1.86
C VAL A 7 -10.80 14.40 1.11
N ASP A 8 -11.97 14.69 0.56
CA ASP A 8 -12.70 13.79 -0.33
C ASP A 8 -13.62 14.58 -1.27
N SER A 9 -13.96 13.98 -2.41
CA SER A 9 -15.00 14.46 -3.32
C SER A 9 -16.43 14.14 -2.83
N TYR A 10 -16.57 13.15 -1.94
CA TYR A 10 -17.83 12.73 -1.35
C TYR A 10 -17.98 13.26 0.09
N LEU A 11 -19.23 13.45 0.54
CA LEU A 11 -19.56 13.85 1.92
C LEU A 11 -18.92 15.19 2.36
N VAL A 12 -18.65 16.09 1.42
CA VAL A 12 -18.05 17.41 1.67
C VAL A 12 -18.90 18.20 2.68
N GLY A 13 -18.25 18.73 3.71
CA GLY A 13 -18.86 19.48 4.80
C GLY A 13 -19.30 18.65 6.00
N GLU A 14 -19.38 17.32 5.87
CA GLU A 14 -19.63 16.42 7.00
C GLU A 14 -18.37 16.30 7.88
N ASP A 15 -18.57 15.96 9.16
CA ASP A 15 -17.48 15.72 10.09
C ASP A 15 -16.86 14.33 9.88
N ILE A 16 -15.54 14.26 9.68
CA ILE A 16 -14.86 12.98 9.42
C ILE A 16 -14.96 11.99 10.59
N GLY A 17 -15.01 12.48 11.83
CA GLY A 17 -15.18 11.61 13.00
C GLY A 17 -16.53 10.90 12.98
N LYS A 18 -17.60 11.63 12.65
CA LYS A 18 -18.95 11.06 12.47
C LYS A 18 -19.03 10.07 11.31
N VAL A 19 -18.43 10.40 10.17
CA VAL A 19 -18.43 9.52 8.99
C VAL A 19 -17.70 8.20 9.28
N CYS A 20 -16.69 8.22 10.14
CA CYS A 20 -15.95 7.05 10.59
C CYS A 20 -16.58 6.34 11.81
N ASP A 21 -17.84 6.64 12.16
CA ASP A 21 -18.56 6.07 13.31
C ASP A 21 -17.81 6.22 14.65
N MET A 22 -17.07 7.31 14.84
CA MET A 22 -16.41 7.61 16.11
C MET A 22 -17.42 8.05 17.19
N GLU A 23 -17.13 7.72 18.45
CA GLU A 23 -18.01 8.08 19.59
C GLU A 23 -18.21 9.59 19.74
N GLU A 24 -17.17 10.38 19.45
CA GLU A 24 -17.19 11.84 19.48
C GLU A 24 -16.78 12.43 18.12
N PRO A 25 -17.40 13.53 17.67
CA PRO A 25 -17.01 14.21 16.44
C PRO A 25 -15.61 14.82 16.58
N LEU A 26 -14.86 14.84 15.49
CA LEU A 26 -13.51 15.41 15.47
C LEU A 26 -13.50 16.93 15.24
N GLU A 27 -14.64 17.49 14.83
CA GLU A 27 -14.81 18.87 14.39
C GLU A 27 -13.94 19.22 13.18
N ILE A 28 -13.69 18.22 12.33
CA ILE A 28 -12.90 18.34 11.10
C ILE A 28 -13.82 18.07 9.91
N PRO A 29 -14.22 19.13 9.18
CA PRO A 29 -15.06 18.95 8.00
C PRO A 29 -14.26 18.31 6.86
N ILE A 30 -14.92 17.44 6.11
CA ILE A 30 -14.39 16.91 4.85
C ILE A 30 -14.38 18.04 3.82
N MET A 31 -13.20 18.35 3.28
CA MET A 31 -13.01 19.39 2.26
C MET A 31 -12.78 18.75 0.90
N ASN A 32 -13.09 19.47 -0.19
CA ASN A 32 -12.81 19.00 -1.55
C ASN A 32 -11.57 19.66 -2.19
N ASP A 33 -10.86 20.49 -1.44
CA ASP A 33 -9.66 21.20 -1.89
C ASP A 33 -8.47 20.82 -0.99
N LEU A 34 -7.60 19.98 -1.54
CA LEU A 34 -6.37 19.53 -0.87
C LEU A 34 -5.43 20.70 -0.56
N THR A 35 -5.27 21.65 -1.49
CA THR A 35 -4.38 22.80 -1.31
C THR A 35 -4.82 23.67 -0.14
N MET A 36 -6.14 23.86 0.02
CA MET A 36 -6.70 24.62 1.16
C MET A 36 -6.39 23.94 2.50
N VAL A 37 -6.58 22.62 2.59
CA VAL A 37 -6.31 21.85 3.80
C VAL A 37 -4.81 21.82 4.14
N LEU A 38 -3.95 21.60 3.15
CA LEU A 38 -2.50 21.65 3.35
C LEU A 38 -2.03 23.03 3.80
N GLY A 39 -2.61 24.09 3.21
CA GLY A 39 -2.33 25.47 3.56
C GLY A 39 -2.66 25.78 5.03
N SER A 40 -3.80 25.32 5.54
CA SER A 40 -4.17 25.53 6.95
C SER A 40 -3.25 24.77 7.90
N ILE A 41 -2.90 23.53 7.58
CA ILE A 41 -2.02 22.69 8.41
C ILE A 41 -0.57 23.21 8.40
N SER A 42 -0.09 23.74 7.27
CA SER A 42 1.28 24.25 7.13
C SER A 42 1.60 25.44 8.05
N GLN A 43 0.57 26.13 8.57
CA GLN A 43 0.77 27.20 9.56
C GLN A 43 1.03 26.67 10.98
N SER A 44 0.75 25.39 11.24
CA SER A 44 1.07 24.76 12.51
C SER A 44 2.58 24.43 12.60
N LYS A 45 3.10 24.32 13.83
CA LYS A 45 4.51 23.92 14.05
C LYS A 45 4.77 22.42 13.86
N ALA A 46 3.73 21.62 13.63
CA ALA A 46 3.83 20.17 13.55
C ALA A 46 4.16 19.72 12.12
N THR A 47 5.04 18.72 12.00
CA THR A 47 5.31 18.08 10.72
C THR A 47 4.11 17.21 10.31
N GLY A 48 3.42 17.59 9.24
CA GLY A 48 2.31 16.84 8.67
C GLY A 48 2.77 15.69 7.77
N VAL A 49 1.96 14.63 7.72
CA VAL A 49 2.08 13.54 6.74
C VAL A 49 0.73 13.39 6.04
N VAL A 50 0.75 13.40 4.71
CA VAL A 50 -0.44 13.16 3.88
C VAL A 50 -0.56 11.68 3.62
N VAL A 51 -1.71 11.09 3.92
CA VAL A 51 -2.00 9.69 3.57
C VAL A 51 -2.99 9.68 2.42
N ASP A 52 -2.56 9.18 1.26
CA ASP A 52 -3.30 9.22 0.00
C ASP A 52 -3.86 7.83 -0.33
N PHE A 53 -5.19 7.77 -0.39
CA PHE A 53 -6.00 6.60 -0.76
C PHE A 53 -6.82 6.85 -2.04
N THR A 54 -6.44 7.84 -2.84
CA THR A 54 -7.18 8.27 -4.04
C THR A 54 -6.91 7.36 -5.25
N GLU A 55 -7.48 7.73 -6.40
CA GLU A 55 -7.26 7.03 -7.66
C GLU A 55 -5.83 7.21 -8.20
N PRO A 56 -5.25 6.22 -8.92
CA PRO A 56 -3.89 6.28 -9.46
C PRO A 56 -3.57 7.53 -10.29
N THR A 57 -4.58 8.12 -10.93
CA THR A 57 -4.43 9.32 -11.77
C THR A 57 -4.20 10.59 -10.96
N GLN A 58 -4.59 10.62 -9.68
CA GLN A 58 -4.53 11.82 -8.83
C GLN A 58 -3.25 11.86 -7.97
N VAL A 59 -2.68 10.70 -7.65
CA VAL A 59 -1.51 10.55 -6.77
C VAL A 59 -0.37 11.51 -7.10
N TYR A 60 0.01 11.63 -8.38
CA TYR A 60 1.15 12.46 -8.75
C TYR A 60 0.93 13.94 -8.38
N ASP A 61 -0.25 14.46 -8.69
CA ASP A 61 -0.60 15.85 -8.41
C ASP A 61 -0.82 16.10 -6.90
N ASN A 62 -1.38 15.12 -6.18
CA ASN A 62 -1.54 15.18 -4.73
C ASN A 62 -0.19 15.24 -4.00
N VAL A 63 0.73 14.33 -4.34
CA VAL A 63 2.08 14.31 -3.74
C VAL A 63 2.84 15.58 -4.09
N LYS A 64 2.68 16.09 -5.32
CA LYS A 64 3.28 17.37 -5.72
C LYS A 64 2.78 18.53 -4.87
N GLN A 65 1.47 18.59 -4.58
CA GLN A 65 0.90 19.59 -3.69
C GLN A 65 1.43 19.44 -2.25
N ALA A 66 1.43 18.23 -1.70
CA ALA A 66 1.94 17.95 -0.35
C ALA A 66 3.39 18.43 -0.18
N ILE A 67 4.24 18.12 -1.16
CA ILE A 67 5.65 18.55 -1.19
C ILE A 67 5.79 20.07 -1.26
N ALA A 68 4.92 20.76 -2.01
CA ALA A 68 4.94 22.22 -2.10
C ALA A 68 4.67 22.90 -0.74
N PHE A 69 3.94 22.24 0.17
CA PHE A 69 3.72 22.67 1.55
C PHE A 69 4.71 22.05 2.56
N GLY A 70 5.76 21.37 2.08
CA GLY A 70 6.78 20.77 2.94
C GLY A 70 6.31 19.55 3.72
N MET A 71 5.32 18.82 3.21
CA MET A 71 4.78 17.61 3.85
C MET A 71 5.24 16.34 3.14
N ASN A 72 5.48 15.29 3.93
CA ASN A 72 5.77 13.96 3.42
C ASN A 72 4.47 13.24 3.07
N SER A 73 4.53 12.26 2.16
CA SER A 73 3.36 11.51 1.71
C SER A 73 3.50 10.01 1.94
N VAL A 74 2.39 9.34 2.27
CA VAL A 74 2.22 7.88 2.26
C VAL A 74 1.09 7.58 1.29
N VAL A 75 1.40 6.87 0.22
CA VAL A 75 0.46 6.56 -0.86
C VAL A 75 0.16 5.06 -0.81
N TYR A 76 -1.11 4.71 -0.59
CA TYR A 76 -1.62 3.36 -0.76
C TYR A 76 -2.62 3.36 -1.91
N VAL A 77 -2.10 3.10 -3.10
CA VAL A 77 -2.92 3.05 -4.31
C VAL A 77 -2.54 1.80 -5.11
N PRO A 78 -3.42 0.77 -5.11
CA PRO A 78 -3.20 -0.44 -5.88
C PRO A 78 -3.04 -0.11 -7.38
N ARG A 79 -2.15 -0.84 -8.06
CA ARG A 79 -1.94 -0.74 -9.52
C ARG A 79 -1.45 0.63 -10.01
N ILE A 80 -0.69 1.37 -9.20
CA ILE A 80 0.05 2.53 -9.68
C ILE A 80 1.07 2.11 -10.77
N LYS A 81 1.16 2.90 -11.84
CA LYS A 81 2.06 2.59 -12.96
C LYS A 81 3.52 2.84 -12.56
N SER A 82 4.43 2.00 -13.08
CA SER A 82 5.87 2.17 -12.82
C SER A 82 6.40 3.54 -13.24
N ASP A 83 5.91 4.08 -14.37
CA ASP A 83 6.31 5.42 -14.85
C ASP A 83 5.96 6.51 -13.83
N THR A 84 4.79 6.38 -13.17
CA THR A 84 4.36 7.30 -12.11
C THR A 84 5.27 7.18 -10.89
N ILE A 85 5.65 5.96 -10.49
CA ILE A 85 6.59 5.75 -9.38
C ILE A 85 7.95 6.39 -9.71
N SER A 86 8.48 6.18 -10.92
CA SER A 86 9.75 6.77 -11.34
C SER A 86 9.70 8.30 -11.36
N ALA A 87 8.60 8.87 -11.86
CA ALA A 87 8.39 10.32 -11.85
C ALA A 87 8.32 10.89 -10.42
N LEU A 88 7.58 10.22 -9.53
CA LEU A 88 7.48 10.59 -8.11
C LEU A 88 8.84 10.51 -7.42
N SER A 89 9.60 9.43 -7.64
CA SER A 89 10.92 9.25 -7.06
C SER A 89 11.88 10.37 -7.45
N ALA A 90 11.97 10.69 -8.75
CA ALA A 90 12.81 11.77 -9.25
C ALA A 90 12.37 13.15 -8.75
N PHE A 91 11.06 13.36 -8.54
CA PHE A 91 10.51 14.59 -8.00
C PHE A 91 10.84 14.76 -6.51
N CYS A 92 10.63 13.70 -5.70
CA CYS A 92 10.91 13.68 -4.27
C CYS A 92 12.40 13.90 -3.96
N GLU A 93 13.28 13.29 -4.76
CA GLU A 93 14.73 13.46 -4.64
C GLU A 93 15.14 14.93 -4.85
N LYS A 94 14.62 15.59 -5.90
CA LYS A 94 14.90 17.01 -6.16
C LYS A 94 14.36 17.92 -5.06
N ALA A 95 13.23 17.57 -4.47
CA ALA A 95 12.60 18.36 -3.42
C ALA A 95 13.19 18.10 -2.02
N SER A 96 14.06 17.09 -1.87
CA SER A 96 14.51 16.59 -0.55
C SER A 96 13.34 16.21 0.38
N MET A 97 12.27 15.65 -0.19
CA MET A 97 11.05 15.25 0.53
C MET A 97 10.80 13.74 0.46
N GLY A 98 10.15 13.19 1.47
CA GLY A 98 9.83 11.77 1.55
C GLY A 98 8.46 11.41 0.99
N CYS A 99 8.40 10.36 0.18
CA CYS A 99 7.16 9.74 -0.27
C CYS A 99 7.27 8.20 -0.19
N LEU A 100 6.42 7.58 0.62
CA LEU A 100 6.30 6.12 0.70
C LEU A 100 5.16 5.66 -0.21
N VAL A 101 5.48 4.97 -1.31
CA VAL A 101 4.49 4.30 -2.15
C VAL A 101 4.44 2.83 -1.73
N ALA A 102 3.33 2.42 -1.10
CA ALA A 102 3.18 1.08 -0.55
C ALA A 102 2.12 0.28 -1.34
N PRO A 103 2.49 -0.87 -1.95
CA PRO A 103 1.52 -1.73 -2.62
C PRO A 103 0.60 -2.47 -1.64
N THR A 104 1.01 -2.59 -0.38
CA THR A 104 0.23 -3.12 0.75
C THR A 104 0.59 -2.37 2.03
N LEU A 105 -0.39 -2.12 2.90
CA LEU A 105 -0.18 -1.60 4.26
C LEU A 105 -0.19 -2.72 5.32
N SER A 106 -0.38 -3.98 4.90
CA SER A 106 -0.34 -5.12 5.82
C SER A 106 1.09 -5.46 6.21
N ILE A 107 1.47 -5.06 7.42
CA ILE A 107 2.78 -5.41 8.00
C ILE A 107 2.99 -6.92 8.01
N GLY A 108 1.95 -7.70 8.30
CA GLY A 108 2.02 -9.17 8.30
C GLY A 108 2.39 -9.73 6.92
N SER A 109 1.81 -9.20 5.84
CA SER A 109 2.15 -9.60 4.46
C SER A 109 3.59 -9.24 4.10
N ILE A 110 4.04 -8.04 4.49
CA ILE A 110 5.42 -7.58 4.24
C ILE A 110 6.42 -8.49 4.98
N LEU A 111 6.17 -8.79 6.26
CA LEU A 111 7.03 -9.67 7.05
C LEU A 111 7.04 -11.10 6.48
N LEU A 112 5.89 -11.62 6.06
CA LEU A 112 5.80 -12.93 5.41
C LEU A 112 6.65 -12.98 4.14
N GLN A 113 6.56 -11.95 3.28
CA GLN A 113 7.35 -11.84 2.06
C GLN A 113 8.85 -11.80 2.36
N GLN A 114 9.29 -10.99 3.34
CA GLN A 114 10.70 -10.91 3.72
C GLN A 114 11.23 -12.22 4.31
N ALA A 115 10.43 -12.88 5.15
CA ALA A 115 10.77 -14.18 5.73
C ALA A 115 10.86 -15.25 4.65
N ALA A 116 9.93 -15.26 3.69
CA ALA A 116 9.93 -16.20 2.57
C ALA A 116 11.16 -16.01 1.67
N ILE A 117 11.49 -14.77 1.28
CA ILE A 117 12.71 -14.47 0.53
C ILE A 117 13.94 -14.98 1.28
N SER A 118 14.02 -14.72 2.59
CA SER A 118 15.17 -15.16 3.41
C SER A 118 15.26 -16.68 3.49
N ALA A 119 14.14 -17.38 3.69
CA ALA A 119 14.09 -18.84 3.73
C ALA A 119 14.42 -19.47 2.37
N SER A 120 14.02 -18.83 1.27
CA SER A 120 14.16 -19.37 -0.08
C SER A 120 15.59 -19.72 -0.49
N PHE A 121 16.60 -19.11 0.14
CA PHE A 121 18.01 -19.45 -0.09
C PHE A 121 18.44 -20.81 0.49
N HIS A 122 17.63 -21.39 1.39
CA HIS A 122 17.94 -22.62 2.11
C HIS A 122 17.14 -23.84 1.64
N TYR A 123 16.10 -23.64 0.82
CA TYR A 123 15.20 -24.70 0.37
C TYR A 123 15.14 -24.78 -1.15
N LYS A 124 14.86 -25.97 -1.67
CA LYS A 124 14.76 -26.20 -3.12
C LYS A 124 13.31 -26.25 -3.60
N ASN A 125 12.37 -26.48 -2.68
CA ASN A 125 10.96 -26.52 -2.98
C ASN A 125 10.18 -25.48 -2.19
N VAL A 126 9.17 -24.90 -2.84
CA VAL A 126 8.29 -23.89 -2.25
C VAL A 126 6.87 -24.05 -2.76
N GLU A 127 5.91 -23.96 -1.85
CA GLU A 127 4.48 -23.92 -2.14
C GLU A 127 3.85 -22.69 -1.48
N ILE A 128 3.00 -21.99 -2.24
CA ILE A 128 2.20 -20.87 -1.75
C ILE A 128 0.76 -21.35 -1.67
N VAL A 129 0.22 -21.37 -0.47
CA VAL A 129 -1.17 -21.75 -0.20
C VAL A 129 -1.91 -20.52 0.28
N GLU A 130 -3.04 -20.20 -0.35
CA GLU A 130 -3.89 -19.08 0.05
C GLU A 130 -5.34 -19.53 0.18
N SER A 131 -6.08 -18.81 1.02
CA SER A 131 -7.52 -19.00 1.20
C SER A 131 -8.17 -17.68 1.50
N ARG A 132 -9.37 -17.49 0.96
CA ARG A 132 -10.21 -16.31 1.17
C ARG A 132 -11.66 -16.75 1.24
N ASP A 133 -12.47 -15.97 1.96
CA ASP A 133 -13.90 -16.25 2.12
C ASP A 133 -14.70 -16.02 0.83
N THR A 134 -14.11 -15.31 -0.14
CA THR A 134 -14.72 -15.01 -1.44
C THR A 134 -13.99 -15.74 -2.57
N ALA A 135 -14.76 -16.31 -3.50
CA ALA A 135 -14.25 -17.18 -4.56
C ALA A 135 -13.72 -16.43 -5.81
N MET A 136 -13.51 -15.11 -5.75
CA MET A 136 -13.11 -14.33 -6.93
C MET A 136 -11.61 -14.04 -6.96
N ASP A 137 -11.01 -14.25 -8.13
CA ASP A 137 -9.62 -13.93 -8.51
C ASP A 137 -8.52 -14.71 -7.78
N PHE A 138 -8.49 -16.05 -7.92
CA PHE A 138 -7.33 -16.86 -7.53
C PHE A 138 -6.38 -17.10 -8.72
N PRO A 139 -5.04 -17.08 -8.51
CA PRO A 139 -4.37 -16.65 -7.28
C PRO A 139 -4.53 -15.15 -7.02
N SER A 140 -4.49 -14.72 -5.76
CA SER A 140 -4.56 -13.31 -5.40
C SER A 140 -3.33 -12.53 -5.88
N ALA A 141 -3.47 -11.21 -5.97
CA ALA A 141 -2.37 -10.32 -6.29
C ALA A 141 -1.20 -10.47 -5.30
N ASP A 142 -1.50 -10.69 -4.02
CA ASP A 142 -0.50 -10.91 -2.98
C ASP A 142 0.26 -12.24 -3.18
N ALA A 143 -0.46 -13.33 -3.45
CA ALA A 143 0.15 -14.63 -3.75
C ALA A 143 1.02 -14.56 -5.02
N THR A 144 0.53 -13.88 -6.05
CA THR A 144 1.27 -13.63 -7.29
C THR A 144 2.52 -12.79 -7.04
N GLN A 145 2.43 -11.75 -6.19
CA GLN A 145 3.57 -10.92 -5.83
C GLN A 145 4.63 -11.72 -5.07
N ILE A 146 4.23 -12.58 -4.12
CA ILE A 146 5.15 -13.47 -3.41
C ILE A 146 5.87 -14.40 -4.41
N ALA A 147 5.12 -15.04 -5.32
CA ALA A 147 5.69 -15.93 -6.33
C ALA A 147 6.70 -15.21 -7.24
N ASN A 148 6.39 -13.99 -7.68
CA ASN A 148 7.27 -13.16 -8.48
C ASN A 148 8.54 -12.77 -7.72
N ASN A 149 8.42 -12.38 -6.44
CA ASN A 149 9.55 -12.02 -5.60
C ASN A 149 10.53 -13.19 -5.43
N LEU A 150 10.01 -14.41 -5.25
CA LEU A 150 10.83 -15.63 -5.14
C LEU A 150 11.51 -15.98 -6.48
N SER A 151 10.77 -15.93 -7.58
CA SER A 151 11.27 -16.30 -8.91
C SER A 151 12.37 -15.35 -9.41
N ASN A 152 12.27 -14.06 -9.08
CA ASN A 152 13.23 -13.03 -9.48
C ASN A 152 14.60 -13.15 -8.80
N LEU A 153 14.78 -14.08 -7.85
CA LEU A 153 16.07 -14.37 -7.21
C LEU A 153 17.00 -15.23 -8.10
N GLY A 154 16.53 -15.66 -9.28
CA GLY A 154 17.32 -16.47 -10.22
C GLY A 154 17.45 -17.94 -9.83
N GLN A 155 16.76 -18.37 -8.77
CA GLN A 155 16.64 -19.77 -8.40
C GLN A 155 15.36 -20.37 -9.01
N ILE A 156 15.50 -21.56 -9.58
CA ILE A 156 14.37 -22.35 -10.07
C ILE A 156 14.01 -23.35 -8.98
N TYR A 157 12.86 -23.15 -8.36
CA TYR A 157 12.28 -24.02 -7.34
C TYR A 157 11.48 -25.17 -7.99
N ASN A 158 11.28 -26.28 -7.26
CA ASN A 158 10.44 -27.42 -7.66
C ASN A 158 10.88 -28.12 -8.99
N ARG A 159 12.20 -28.24 -9.25
CA ARG A 159 12.72 -28.83 -10.52
C ARG A 159 12.26 -30.26 -10.80
N GLU A 160 12.00 -31.04 -9.75
CA GLU A 160 11.64 -32.45 -9.86
C GLU A 160 10.12 -32.65 -10.00
N ASP A 161 9.33 -31.58 -9.88
CA ASP A 161 7.88 -31.65 -9.72
C ASP A 161 7.16 -30.71 -10.70
N ILE A 162 7.35 -30.95 -12.00
CA ILE A 162 6.74 -30.17 -13.09
C ILE A 162 5.22 -30.41 -13.19
N SER A 163 4.69 -31.46 -12.56
CA SER A 163 3.30 -31.90 -12.71
C SER A 163 2.32 -31.38 -11.65
N THR A 164 2.79 -30.69 -10.61
CA THR A 164 1.91 -30.34 -9.47
C THR A 164 1.14 -29.06 -9.79
N GLU A 165 -0.10 -29.24 -10.28
CA GLU A 165 -1.13 -28.20 -10.27
C GLU A 165 -1.37 -27.74 -8.82
N VAL A 166 -1.43 -26.42 -8.64
CA VAL A 166 -1.65 -25.73 -7.37
C VAL A 166 -2.78 -26.38 -6.56
N LEU A 167 -2.43 -27.06 -5.47
CA LEU A 167 -3.42 -27.71 -4.60
C LEU A 167 -4.07 -26.65 -3.70
N VAL A 168 -5.33 -26.29 -3.99
CA VAL A 168 -6.11 -25.37 -3.16
C VAL A 168 -6.70 -26.12 -1.97
N ILE A 169 -6.16 -25.89 -0.78
CA ILE A 169 -6.71 -26.41 0.48
C ILE A 169 -7.41 -25.26 1.21
N TRP A 170 -8.68 -25.46 1.56
CA TRP A 170 -9.51 -24.48 2.29
C TRP A 170 -9.04 -24.30 3.74
N ILE A 171 -8.17 -23.31 3.99
CA ILE A 171 -7.69 -22.90 5.33
C ILE A 171 -7.54 -21.38 5.34
N SER A 172 -8.31 -20.67 6.17
CA SER A 172 -8.44 -19.19 6.36
C SER A 172 -7.18 -18.25 6.35
N ARG A 173 -5.99 -18.67 5.92
CA ARG A 173 -4.74 -17.87 5.92
C ARG A 173 -3.85 -18.18 4.71
N THR A 174 -3.15 -17.17 4.19
CA THR A 174 -2.02 -17.38 3.28
C THR A 174 -0.83 -17.94 4.06
N MET A 175 -0.33 -19.10 3.66
CA MET A 175 0.83 -19.77 4.24
C MET A 175 1.82 -20.13 3.14
N ILE A 176 3.11 -20.06 3.47
CA ILE A 176 4.20 -20.45 2.57
C ILE A 176 4.89 -21.64 3.21
N TYR A 177 4.95 -22.74 2.47
CA TYR A 177 5.62 -23.96 2.89
C TYR A 177 6.92 -24.11 2.10
N PHE A 178 8.01 -24.32 2.82
CA PHE A 178 9.29 -24.70 2.25
C PHE A 178 9.53 -26.17 2.59
N LEU A 179 9.81 -27.00 1.58
CA LEU A 179 9.97 -28.46 1.69
C LEU A 179 11.38 -28.91 1.28
#